data_AF-A0A2X4TZW1-F1
#
_entry.id   AF-A0A2X4TZW1-F1
#
_cell.length_a   1.000
_cell.length_b   1.000
_cell.length_c   1.000
_cell.angle_alpha   90.00
_cell.angle_beta   90.00
_cell.angle_gamma   90.00
#
_symmetry.space_group_name_H-M   'P 1'
#
loop_
_entity.id
_entity.type
_entity.pdbx_description
1 polymer ?
#
loop_
_entity_poly.entity_id
_entity_poly.type
_entity_poly.pdbx_seq_one_letter_code
_entity_poly.pdbx_strand_id
1 'polypeptide(L)'
;MYSARFDGRFEVSPPLNADEIEFLRGFAGPASGPHNAGRDGLPSRGRPLSWCQWVPTADGSALVWDGDEHFFRHTEWLAYLVQTFLSPRARMRRVLRGRRDKFPAALSHFTFDHVVDGVVSVHSSSGDEEWIMVRDNVIQSVSRVNDRLRSEATRRPQGVCLSGILRPDHGTVPEVSRVL
;
A
#
# COMPACT_ATOMS: atom_id res chain seq x y z
N MET A 1 5.30 -15.46 -3.85
CA MET A 1 4.10 -14.73 -3.45
C MET A 1 4.56 -13.58 -2.58
N TYR A 2 4.10 -12.35 -2.83
CA TYR A 2 4.57 -11.16 -2.11
C TYR A 2 3.57 -10.81 -1.00
N SER A 3 3.68 -11.50 0.14
CA SER A 3 2.91 -11.16 1.33
C SER A 3 3.68 -10.14 2.18
N ALA A 4 2.93 -9.32 2.91
CA ALA A 4 3.43 -8.44 3.94
C ALA A 4 2.62 -8.69 5.21
N ARG A 5 3.28 -8.69 6.36
CA ARG A 5 2.65 -8.76 7.69
C ARG A 5 2.86 -7.44 8.39
N PHE A 6 1.83 -6.94 9.06
CA PHE A 6 1.87 -5.70 9.83
C PHE A 6 1.71 -6.03 11.32
N ASP A 7 2.68 -5.61 12.13
CA ASP A 7 2.70 -5.82 13.58
C ASP A 7 2.76 -4.46 14.31
N GLY A 8 1.75 -4.21 15.14
CA GLY A 8 1.53 -2.95 15.85
C GLY A 8 0.15 -2.36 15.59
N ARG A 9 -0.06 -1.11 16.01
CA ARG A 9 -1.28 -0.33 15.75
C ARG A 9 -0.97 1.16 15.84
N PHE A 10 -1.88 2.00 15.32
CA PHE A 10 -1.83 3.45 15.53
C PHE A 10 -2.96 3.85 16.47
N GLU A 11 -2.63 4.34 17.66
CA GLU A 11 -3.61 4.88 18.61
C GLU A 11 -4.31 6.12 18.03
N VAL A 12 -5.57 6.33 18.41
CA VAL A 12 -6.42 7.43 17.99
C VAL A 12 -7.02 8.10 19.24
N SER A 13 -6.74 9.38 19.44
CA SER A 13 -7.12 10.12 20.64
C SER A 13 -7.74 11.50 20.32
N PRO A 14 -8.98 11.81 20.72
CA PRO A 14 -9.93 10.91 21.40
C PRO A 14 -10.30 9.70 20.51
N PRO A 15 -10.79 8.59 21.10
CA PRO A 15 -11.28 7.46 20.33
C PRO A 15 -12.38 7.84 19.33
N LEU A 16 -12.45 7.12 18.22
CA LEU A 16 -13.49 7.29 17.20
C LEU A 16 -14.88 6.99 17.77
N ASN A 17 -15.88 7.75 17.32
CA ASN A 17 -17.28 7.47 17.62
C ASN A 17 -17.87 6.37 16.72
N ALA A 18 -19.10 5.93 17.00
CA ALA A 18 -19.74 4.82 16.29
C ALA A 18 -19.91 5.08 14.78
N ASP A 19 -20.33 6.29 14.38
CA ASP A 19 -20.51 6.67 12.98
C ASP A 19 -19.18 6.70 12.23
N GLU A 20 -18.10 7.12 12.91
CA GLU A 20 -16.73 7.14 12.37
C GLU A 20 -16.19 5.72 12.19
N ILE A 21 -16.40 4.83 13.16
CA ILE A 21 -16.03 3.41 13.09
C ILE A 21 -16.78 2.72 11.94
N GLU A 22 -18.10 2.92 11.85
CA GLU A 22 -18.94 2.32 10.79
C GLU A 22 -18.49 2.81 9.40
N PHE A 23 -18.34 4.13 9.22
CA PHE A 23 -17.90 4.70 7.95
C PHE A 23 -16.51 4.18 7.54
N LEU A 24 -15.53 4.19 8.44
CA LEU A 24 -14.16 3.79 8.09
C LEU A 24 -14.05 2.29 7.80
N ARG A 25 -14.82 1.44 8.48
CA ARG A 25 -14.93 0.01 8.15
C ARG A 25 -15.62 -0.24 6.82
N GLY A 26 -16.73 0.46 6.56
CA GLY A 26 -17.44 0.38 5.28
C GLY A 26 -16.65 0.99 4.12
N PHE A 27 -15.72 1.91 4.40
CA PHE A 27 -14.80 2.49 3.43
C PHE A 27 -13.61 1.58 3.11
N ALA A 28 -13.14 0.76 4.04
CA ALA A 28 -12.02 -0.16 3.80
C ALA A 28 -12.32 -1.19 2.69
N GLY A 29 -11.28 -1.86 2.20
CA GLY A 29 -11.39 -2.83 1.11
C GLY A 29 -11.91 -2.22 -0.20
N PRO A 30 -12.78 -2.92 -0.95
CA PRO A 30 -13.22 -2.49 -2.28
C PRO A 30 -13.88 -1.11 -2.35
N ALA A 31 -14.52 -0.63 -1.27
CA ALA A 31 -15.18 0.68 -1.23
C ALA A 31 -14.18 1.84 -1.42
N SER A 32 -13.01 1.75 -0.77
CA SER A 32 -11.90 2.70 -0.95
C SER A 32 -11.28 2.68 -2.35
N GLY A 33 -11.54 1.61 -3.11
CA GLY A 33 -10.82 1.27 -4.33
C GLY A 33 -10.92 2.24 -5.51
N PRO A 34 -10.07 2.05 -6.53
CA PRO A 34 -9.94 2.97 -7.65
C PRO A 34 -11.20 3.13 -8.49
N HIS A 35 -12.12 2.15 -8.49
CA HIS A 35 -13.40 2.24 -9.19
C HIS A 35 -14.38 3.23 -8.54
N ASN A 36 -14.23 3.51 -7.24
CA ASN A 36 -15.07 4.45 -6.48
C ASN A 36 -14.44 5.84 -6.36
N ALA A 37 -13.12 5.94 -6.55
CA ALA A 37 -12.39 7.22 -6.51
C ALA A 37 -12.99 8.23 -7.51
N GLY A 38 -13.55 9.32 -6.98
CA GLY A 38 -14.23 10.36 -7.76
C GLY A 38 -15.71 10.12 -8.05
N ARG A 39 -16.24 8.92 -7.77
CA ARG A 39 -17.70 8.65 -7.75
C ARG A 39 -18.33 8.96 -6.39
N ASP A 40 -17.62 8.65 -5.31
CA ASP A 40 -18.03 8.90 -3.92
C ASP A 40 -17.90 10.37 -3.46
N GLY A 41 -17.43 11.26 -4.36
CA GLY A 41 -17.21 12.68 -4.08
C GLY A 41 -16.05 12.98 -3.12
N LEU A 42 -15.39 11.96 -2.57
CA LEU A 42 -14.31 12.13 -1.59
C LEU A 42 -13.06 12.75 -2.25
N PRO A 43 -12.21 13.47 -1.48
CA PRO A 43 -11.02 14.10 -2.03
C PRO A 43 -10.10 13.09 -2.74
N SER A 44 -9.86 13.28 -4.04
CA SER A 44 -9.01 12.39 -4.84
C SER A 44 -7.50 12.60 -4.60
N ARG A 45 -7.08 13.82 -4.28
CA ARG A 45 -5.67 14.18 -4.09
C ARG A 45 -5.03 13.32 -2.97
N GLY A 46 -4.11 12.44 -3.33
CA GLY A 46 -3.41 11.59 -2.36
C GLY A 46 -4.20 10.37 -1.90
N ARG A 47 -5.36 10.06 -2.51
CA ARG A 47 -6.01 8.75 -2.37
C ARG A 47 -5.21 7.74 -3.21
N PRO A 48 -4.73 6.63 -2.62
CA PRO A 48 -4.05 5.59 -3.40
C PRO A 48 -4.98 4.90 -4.39
N LEU A 49 -4.40 4.38 -5.49
CA LEU A 49 -5.12 3.57 -6.50
C LEU A 49 -5.05 2.07 -6.17
N SER A 50 -5.28 1.72 -4.90
CA SER A 50 -5.34 0.34 -4.37
C SER A 50 -6.54 0.22 -3.42
N TRP A 51 -6.59 -0.79 -2.55
CA TRP A 51 -7.58 -0.88 -1.47
C TRP A 51 -6.94 -0.50 -0.13
N CYS A 52 -7.70 0.17 0.72
CA CYS A 52 -7.32 0.53 2.07
C CYS A 52 -7.62 -0.65 3.01
N GLN A 53 -6.60 -1.17 3.68
CA GLN A 53 -6.70 -2.26 4.66
C GLN A 53 -6.36 -1.78 6.08
N TRP A 54 -6.38 -0.46 6.32
CA TRP A 54 -6.37 0.11 7.67
C TRP A 54 -7.83 0.26 8.16
N VAL A 55 -8.17 -0.45 9.24
CA VAL A 55 -9.50 -0.46 9.84
C VAL A 55 -9.46 -0.04 11.31
N PRO A 56 -10.52 0.62 11.82
CA PRO A 56 -10.59 0.96 13.24
C PRO A 56 -10.92 -0.26 14.11
N THR A 57 -10.32 -0.30 15.30
CA THR A 57 -10.67 -1.21 16.39
C THR A 57 -12.13 -1.02 16.84
N ALA A 58 -12.69 -2.02 17.53
CA ALA A 58 -14.11 -2.01 17.90
C ALA A 58 -14.50 -0.95 18.94
N ASP A 59 -13.52 -0.45 19.70
CA ASP A 59 -13.63 0.62 20.67
C ASP A 59 -13.21 2.00 20.11
N GLY A 60 -12.84 2.06 18.82
CA GLY A 60 -12.37 3.29 18.17
C GLY A 60 -11.00 3.79 18.64
N SER A 61 -10.31 3.05 19.52
CA SER A 61 -9.06 3.50 20.16
C SER A 61 -7.83 3.45 19.25
N ALA A 62 -7.86 2.66 18.16
CA ALA A 62 -6.73 2.51 17.26
C ALA A 62 -7.14 2.15 15.81
N LEU A 63 -6.23 2.37 14.86
CA LEU A 63 -6.23 1.76 13.54
C LEU A 63 -5.29 0.54 13.52
N VAL A 64 -5.75 -0.54 12.91
CA VAL A 64 -5.01 -1.80 12.70
C VAL A 64 -5.09 -2.24 11.23
N TRP A 65 -4.17 -3.09 10.81
CA TRP A 65 -4.31 -3.82 9.53
C TRP A 65 -5.41 -4.87 9.68
N ASP A 66 -6.25 -5.03 8.67
CA ASP A 66 -7.37 -6.00 8.67
C ASP A 66 -6.94 -7.48 8.55
N GLY A 67 -5.68 -7.72 8.20
CA GLY A 67 -5.11 -9.07 8.08
C GLY A 67 -5.19 -9.67 6.67
N ASP A 68 -5.76 -8.95 5.70
CA ASP A 68 -5.87 -9.42 4.31
C ASP A 68 -4.58 -9.16 3.52
N GLU A 69 -4.29 -10.03 2.55
CA GLU A 69 -3.03 -10.02 1.83
C GLU A 69 -2.86 -8.81 0.90
N HIS A 70 -1.62 -8.55 0.49
CA HIS A 70 -1.26 -7.59 -0.57
C HIS A 70 -1.61 -6.11 -0.30
N PHE A 71 -1.31 -5.61 0.92
CA PHE A 71 -1.54 -4.18 1.26
C PHE A 71 -0.59 -3.20 0.54
N PHE A 72 -0.92 -2.90 -0.72
CA PHE A 72 -0.22 -1.91 -1.52
C PHE A 72 -0.51 -0.49 -1.06
N ARG A 73 0.57 0.32 -0.92
CA ARG A 73 0.52 1.75 -0.55
C ARG A 73 -0.06 1.99 0.86
N HIS A 74 0.26 1.11 1.79
CA HIS A 74 -0.17 1.18 3.18
C HIS A 74 0.18 2.53 3.85
N THR A 75 1.38 3.06 3.61
CA THR A 75 1.83 4.35 4.17
C THR A 75 1.04 5.52 3.56
N GLU A 76 0.79 5.53 2.25
CA GLU A 76 -0.07 6.55 1.63
C GLU A 76 -1.54 6.42 2.03
N TRP A 77 -2.04 5.22 2.29
CA TRP A 77 -3.40 5.00 2.82
C TRP A 77 -3.57 5.57 4.22
N LEU A 78 -2.60 5.35 5.10
CA LEU A 78 -2.59 5.95 6.43
C LEU A 78 -2.59 7.48 6.34
N ALA A 79 -1.75 8.04 5.46
CA ALA A 79 -1.71 9.48 5.20
C ALA A 79 -3.03 10.01 4.63
N TYR A 80 -3.70 9.24 3.77
CA TYR A 80 -5.01 9.61 3.26
C TYR A 80 -6.06 9.68 4.38
N LEU A 81 -6.15 8.67 5.25
CA LEU A 81 -7.11 8.64 6.36
C LEU A 81 -6.89 9.82 7.32
N VAL A 82 -5.65 9.99 7.80
CA VAL A 82 -5.27 11.04 8.75
C VAL A 82 -5.55 12.45 8.21
N GLN A 83 -5.19 12.71 6.94
CA GLN A 83 -5.35 14.03 6.32
C GLN A 83 -6.77 14.30 5.79
N THR A 84 -7.58 13.28 5.56
CA THR A 84 -8.92 13.44 4.97
C THR A 84 -10.01 13.45 6.03
N PHE A 85 -9.89 12.59 7.05
CA PHE A 85 -10.96 12.30 8.01
C PHE A 85 -10.58 12.55 9.47
N LEU A 86 -9.38 12.21 9.92
CA LEU A 86 -9.13 12.10 11.36
C LEU A 86 -8.65 13.40 12.02
N SER A 87 -7.64 14.05 11.45
CA SER A 87 -6.94 15.15 12.13
C SER A 87 -7.77 16.45 12.28
N PRO A 88 -7.42 17.33 13.25
CA PRO A 88 -7.91 18.72 13.35
C PRO A 88 -7.83 19.54 12.05
N ARG A 89 -6.95 19.15 11.12
CA ARG A 89 -6.69 19.81 9.83
C ARG A 89 -7.31 19.05 8.63
N ALA A 90 -8.10 18.01 8.90
CA ALA A 90 -8.74 17.13 7.94
C ALA A 90 -9.46 17.89 6.82
N ARG A 91 -9.38 17.37 5.60
CA ARG A 91 -9.95 18.00 4.41
C ARG A 91 -11.48 18.03 4.47
N MET A 92 -12.12 16.95 4.93
CA MET A 92 -13.58 16.87 5.00
C MET A 92 -14.18 17.88 5.98
N ARG A 93 -13.48 18.21 7.08
CA ARG A 93 -13.83 19.31 8.00
C ARG A 93 -14.03 20.66 7.31
N ARG A 94 -13.34 20.91 6.19
CA ARG A 94 -13.52 22.12 5.35
C ARG A 94 -14.63 21.93 4.32
N VAL A 95 -14.65 20.79 3.62
CA VAL A 95 -15.61 20.47 2.54
C VAL A 95 -17.05 20.46 3.04
N LEU A 96 -17.30 19.86 4.20
CA LEU A 96 -18.63 19.71 4.79
C LEU A 96 -19.23 21.02 5.34
N ARG A 97 -18.49 22.13 5.35
CA ARG A 97 -19.04 23.45 5.72
C ARG A 97 -19.96 24.04 4.65
N GLY A 98 -19.95 23.51 3.43
CA GLY A 98 -20.72 24.09 2.31
C GLY A 98 -21.63 23.15 1.53
N ARG A 99 -21.52 21.81 1.69
CA ARG A 99 -22.22 20.81 0.83
C ARG A 99 -22.50 19.47 1.53
N ARG A 100 -23.12 19.46 2.71
CA ARG A 100 -23.38 18.19 3.46
C ARG A 100 -24.27 17.19 2.71
N ASP A 101 -25.18 17.68 1.88
CA ASP A 101 -26.12 16.94 1.04
C ASP A 101 -25.46 15.97 0.03
N LYS A 102 -24.19 16.19 -0.30
CA LYS A 102 -23.48 15.45 -1.36
C LYS A 102 -22.56 14.34 -0.85
N PHE A 103 -22.61 14.04 0.45
CA PHE A 103 -21.74 13.07 1.09
C PHE A 103 -22.55 12.05 1.90
N PRO A 104 -22.01 10.84 2.12
CA PRO A 104 -22.56 9.86 3.06
C PRO A 104 -22.96 10.48 4.40
N ALA A 105 -24.16 10.15 4.89
CA ALA A 105 -24.75 10.80 6.07
C ALA A 105 -23.85 10.72 7.32
N ALA A 106 -23.18 9.59 7.54
CA ALA A 106 -22.23 9.37 8.63
C ALA A 106 -21.15 10.45 8.73
N LEU A 107 -20.71 11.05 7.62
CA LEU A 107 -19.72 12.14 7.62
C LEU A 107 -20.21 13.42 8.32
N SER A 108 -21.52 13.56 8.57
CA SER A 108 -22.07 14.66 9.39
C SER A 108 -21.74 14.54 10.88
N HIS A 109 -21.37 13.35 11.33
CA HIS A 109 -21.08 12.97 12.73
C HIS A 109 -19.58 12.88 13.04
N PHE A 110 -18.71 13.11 12.04
CA PHE A 110 -17.27 13.14 12.25
C PHE A 110 -16.85 14.37 13.08
N THR A 111 -16.03 14.16 14.11
CA THR A 111 -15.53 15.24 15.00
C THR A 111 -14.38 16.00 14.35
N PHE A 112 -13.53 15.29 13.59
CA PHE A 112 -12.31 15.80 12.98
C PHE A 112 -11.34 16.43 14.01
N ASP A 113 -11.17 15.81 15.18
CA ASP A 113 -10.31 16.32 16.26
C ASP A 113 -9.24 15.33 16.73
N HIS A 114 -9.12 14.16 16.10
CA HIS A 114 -8.22 13.10 16.55
C HIS A 114 -6.73 13.38 16.30
N VAL A 115 -5.91 12.96 17.26
CA VAL A 115 -4.48 12.75 17.12
C VAL A 115 -4.25 11.27 16.86
N VAL A 116 -3.55 10.96 15.78
CA VAL A 116 -3.07 9.61 15.47
C VAL A 116 -1.58 9.52 15.77
N ASP A 117 -1.20 8.53 16.57
CA ASP A 117 0.17 8.27 17.03
C ASP A 117 0.47 6.77 17.01
N GLY A 118 1.73 6.37 16.83
CA GLY A 118 2.14 4.97 17.02
C GLY A 118 3.23 4.50 16.07
N VAL A 119 3.54 3.22 16.13
CA VAL A 119 4.50 2.55 15.25
C VAL A 119 3.93 1.20 14.82
N VAL A 120 4.02 0.91 13.52
CA VAL A 120 3.76 -0.41 12.95
C VAL A 120 5.02 -0.87 12.21
N SER A 121 5.46 -2.09 12.48
CA SER A 121 6.48 -2.76 11.68
C SER A 121 5.82 -3.57 10.55
N VAL A 122 6.42 -3.51 9.37
CA VAL A 122 5.99 -4.21 8.16
C VAL A 122 7.08 -5.21 7.81
N HIS A 123 6.72 -6.47 7.71
CA HIS A 123 7.62 -7.58 7.40
C HIS A 123 7.25 -8.16 6.05
N SER A 124 8.11 -8.02 5.05
CA SER A 124 7.85 -8.59 3.71
C SER A 124 8.31 -10.05 3.61
N SER A 125 7.71 -10.80 2.70
CA SER A 125 8.19 -12.14 2.33
C SER A 125 9.57 -12.14 1.64
N SER A 126 10.12 -10.98 1.26
CA SER A 126 11.52 -10.83 0.79
C SER A 126 12.51 -10.62 1.93
N GLY A 127 12.04 -10.54 3.18
CA GLY A 127 12.88 -10.22 4.34
C GLY A 127 13.33 -8.76 4.39
N ASP A 128 12.63 -7.86 3.67
CA ASP A 128 12.76 -6.42 3.84
C ASP A 128 11.86 -5.99 5.01
N GLU A 129 12.36 -5.10 5.87
CA GLU A 129 11.64 -4.55 7.03
C GLU A 129 11.32 -3.08 6.79
N GLU A 130 10.11 -2.61 7.16
CA GLU A 130 9.77 -1.19 7.21
C GLU A 130 9.14 -0.84 8.55
N TRP A 131 9.42 0.35 9.08
CA TRP A 131 8.72 0.91 10.24
C TRP A 131 7.96 2.15 9.80
N ILE A 132 6.64 2.13 9.97
CA ILE A 132 5.76 3.28 9.79
C ILE A 132 5.60 3.91 11.17
N MET A 133 5.94 5.18 11.31
CA MET A 133 5.81 5.95 12.55
C MET A 133 4.85 7.12 12.33
N VAL A 134 3.92 7.30 13.26
CA VAL A 134 3.05 8.49 13.32
C VAL A 134 3.29 9.23 14.63
N ARG A 135 3.47 10.54 14.54
CA ARG A 135 3.61 11.46 15.69
C ARG A 135 2.86 12.76 15.41
N ASP A 136 1.88 13.12 16.25
CA ASP A 136 0.97 14.27 16.04
C ASP A 136 0.44 14.34 14.59
N ASN A 137 -0.15 13.24 14.10
CA ASN A 137 -0.64 13.11 12.73
C ASN A 137 0.44 13.24 11.61
N VAL A 138 1.72 13.39 11.94
CA VAL A 138 2.84 13.39 10.98
C VAL A 138 3.34 11.97 10.79
N ILE A 139 3.32 11.49 9.54
CA ILE A 139 3.71 10.13 9.17
C ILE A 139 5.11 10.16 8.56
N GLN A 140 5.94 9.22 9.00
CA GLN A 140 7.25 8.91 8.44
C GLN A 140 7.35 7.40 8.28
N SER A 141 8.10 6.92 7.28
CA SER A 141 8.53 5.52 7.27
C SER A 141 10.00 5.35 6.93
N VAL A 142 10.57 4.27 7.43
CA VAL A 142 11.99 3.92 7.27
C VAL A 142 12.07 2.45 6.92
N SER A 143 12.72 2.12 5.81
CA SER A 143 12.90 0.73 5.35
C SER A 143 14.35 0.27 5.54
N ARG A 144 14.53 -0.97 5.98
CA ARG A 144 15.78 -1.71 5.96
C ARG A 144 15.69 -2.79 4.89
N VAL A 145 16.46 -2.60 3.82
CA VAL A 145 16.55 -3.56 2.71
C VAL A 145 17.48 -4.72 3.07
N ASN A 146 17.10 -5.94 2.73
CA ASN A 146 17.94 -7.12 2.93
C ASN A 146 18.63 -7.54 1.63
N ASP A 147 19.82 -7.00 1.39
CA ASP A 147 20.60 -7.22 0.16
C ASP A 147 20.99 -8.70 -0.07
N ARG A 148 21.03 -9.53 0.99
CA ARG A 148 21.46 -10.93 0.87
C ARG A 148 20.45 -11.76 0.08
N LEU A 149 19.16 -11.66 0.40
CA LEU A 149 18.10 -12.45 -0.25
C LEU A 149 17.83 -12.00 -1.70
N ARG A 150 18.02 -10.71 -2.01
CA ARG A 150 17.92 -10.19 -3.39
C ARG A 150 18.99 -10.78 -4.32
N SER A 151 20.17 -11.10 -3.78
CA SER A 151 21.28 -11.69 -4.54
C SER A 151 21.05 -13.15 -4.95
N GLU A 152 20.26 -13.91 -4.19
CA GLU A 152 19.93 -15.31 -4.49
C GLU A 152 18.74 -15.42 -5.44
N ALA A 153 17.69 -14.61 -5.26
CA ALA A 153 16.52 -14.57 -6.14
C ALA A 153 16.87 -14.19 -7.60
N THR A 154 18.02 -13.56 -7.83
CA THR A 154 18.51 -13.17 -9.16
C THR A 154 19.31 -14.30 -9.85
N ARG A 155 19.72 -15.35 -9.14
CA ARG A 155 20.41 -16.51 -9.74
C ARG A 155 19.41 -17.54 -10.28
N ARG A 156 18.91 -17.31 -11.51
CA ARG A 156 18.47 -18.44 -12.34
C ARG A 156 19.67 -19.37 -12.55
N PRO A 157 19.53 -20.70 -12.42
CA PRO A 157 20.58 -21.61 -12.84
C PRO A 157 20.77 -21.46 -14.36
N GLN A 158 22.00 -21.15 -14.79
CA GLN A 158 22.32 -21.26 -16.21
C GLN A 158 22.20 -22.73 -16.62
N GLY A 159 21.48 -22.98 -17.71
CA GLY A 159 21.22 -24.33 -18.18
C GLY A 159 22.52 -25.07 -18.48
N VAL A 160 22.57 -26.34 -18.05
CA VAL A 160 23.67 -27.24 -18.37
C VAL A 160 23.71 -27.44 -19.89
N CYS A 161 24.72 -26.90 -20.57
CA CYS A 161 24.99 -27.22 -21.97
C CYS A 161 25.58 -28.63 -22.09
N LEU A 162 24.72 -29.63 -22.23
CA LEU A 162 25.08 -30.96 -22.72
C LEU A 162 24.92 -31.01 -24.24
N SER A 163 26.03 -30.93 -24.97
CA SER A 163 26.07 -31.22 -26.41
C SER A 163 27.34 -31.99 -26.77
N GLY A 164 27.29 -33.31 -26.58
CA GLY A 164 28.31 -34.22 -27.07
C GLY A 164 28.09 -34.58 -28.54
N ILE A 165 29.14 -34.41 -29.34
CA ILE A 165 29.57 -35.28 -30.46
C ILE A 165 28.49 -35.69 -31.48
N LEU A 166 28.62 -35.18 -32.72
CA LEU A 166 28.87 -36.04 -33.89
C LEU A 166 29.49 -35.22 -35.04
N ARG A 167 30.61 -35.70 -35.61
CA ARG A 167 31.04 -35.36 -36.98
C ARG A 167 30.33 -36.29 -37.96
N PRO A 168 30.19 -35.90 -39.24
CA PRO A 168 31.10 -36.51 -40.22
C PRO A 168 31.78 -35.48 -41.15
N ASP A 169 32.59 -36.02 -42.06
CA ASP A 169 33.66 -35.35 -42.80
C ASP A 169 33.32 -35.15 -44.31
N HIS A 170 34.23 -34.52 -45.05
CA HIS A 170 34.39 -34.42 -46.51
C HIS A 170 33.68 -33.28 -47.26
N GLY A 171 34.46 -32.55 -48.08
CA GLY A 171 33.91 -31.81 -49.24
C GLY A 171 34.60 -30.50 -49.69
N THR A 172 35.87 -30.55 -50.07
CA THR A 172 36.46 -29.83 -51.23
C THR A 172 36.12 -28.33 -51.51
N VAL A 173 37.13 -27.45 -51.36
CA VAL A 173 37.31 -26.18 -52.14
C VAL A 173 37.95 -26.49 -53.50
N PRO A 174 37.82 -25.67 -54.58
CA PRO A 174 37.83 -24.19 -54.66
C PRO A 174 36.62 -23.62 -55.48
N GLU A 175 36.55 -22.44 -56.16
CA GLU A 175 37.55 -21.43 -56.56
C GLU A 175 37.00 -19.99 -56.79
N VAL A 176 37.96 -19.07 -56.96
CA VAL A 176 37.99 -17.65 -57.36
C VAL A 176 37.02 -17.19 -58.48
N SER A 177 36.38 -16.01 -58.34
CA SER A 177 36.48 -14.90 -59.33
C SER A 177 35.80 -13.57 -58.92
N ARG A 178 36.14 -12.53 -59.69
CA ARG A 178 36.07 -11.09 -59.38
C ARG A 178 35.11 -10.37 -60.36
N VAL A 179 34.77 -9.11 -60.04
CA VAL A 179 34.29 -8.06 -60.99
C VAL A 179 32.85 -8.21 -61.54
N LEU A 180 31.97 -7.30 -61.13
CA LEU A 180 31.74 -6.01 -61.84
C LEU A 180 31.56 -4.88 -60.82
#